data_AF-A0AAP0ILR0-F1
#
_entry.id   AF-A0AAP0ILR0-F1
#
_cell.length_a   1.000
_cell.length_b   1.000
_cell.length_c   1.000
_cell.angle_alpha   90.00
_cell.angle_beta   90.00
_cell.angle_gamma   90.00
#
_symmetry.space_group_name_H-M   'P 1'
#
loop_
_entity.id
_entity.type
_entity.pdbx_description
1 polymer ?
#
loop_
_entity_poly.entity_id
_entity_poly.type
_entity_poly.pdbx_seq_one_letter_code
_entity_poly.pdbx_strand_id
1 'polypeptide(L)'
;MEGGVLALTDHVFLPVSAVLAAIKELGDKRDEESDPSIITQASLLKELPIESSSKDIVIYISRMQDLPSDHLLGEISRVLRSGGTFLIQMSLSTGGNLDEFVSTLKRKLMLSSFLEARTVDMKPLIVASDVKCATVKANKPLWNVGSSFSIKKPAKSLPKVQIDDDLDLIDEDSLLTEEDLKKPQIPIASDCEIGSTRKACKNCTCRRAEEEEEEKVVKLGLTADQLNNPQSACGSCGLGDAFRCGTCPYKGLPPFKMGEKVLLADDFLAADI
;
A
#
# COMPACT_ATOMS: atom_id res chain seq x y z
N MET A 1 -14.03 -5.27 34.31
CA MET A 1 -14.60 -6.26 33.39
C MET A 1 -13.77 -7.51 33.53
N GLU A 2 -14.31 -8.52 34.21
CA GLU A 2 -13.63 -9.80 34.39
C GLU A 2 -13.23 -10.35 33.02
N GLY A 3 -11.97 -10.77 32.92
CA GLY A 3 -11.43 -11.36 31.73
C GLY A 3 -11.85 -12.80 31.64
N GLY A 4 -12.63 -13.15 30.62
CA GLY A 4 -13.10 -14.52 30.42
C GLY A 4 -12.11 -15.36 29.60
N VAL A 5 -12.07 -16.66 29.89
CA VAL A 5 -11.42 -17.66 29.04
C VAL A 5 -12.47 -18.31 28.13
N LEU A 6 -12.12 -18.55 26.87
CA LEU A 6 -12.92 -19.30 25.91
C LEU A 6 -12.12 -20.49 25.41
N ALA A 7 -12.65 -21.69 25.56
CA ALA A 7 -12.09 -22.89 24.95
C ALA A 7 -12.92 -23.30 23.74
N LEU A 8 -12.26 -23.47 22.61
CA LEU A 8 -12.81 -23.90 21.34
C LEU A 8 -12.22 -25.27 21.01
N THR A 9 -13.04 -26.17 20.49
CA THR A 9 -12.52 -27.45 19.99
C THR A 9 -13.33 -27.95 18.81
N ASP A 10 -12.69 -28.74 17.95
CA ASP A 10 -13.38 -29.53 16.93
C ASP A 10 -13.75 -30.94 17.41
N HIS A 11 -13.29 -31.31 18.61
CA HIS A 11 -13.67 -32.56 19.23
C HIS A 11 -15.12 -32.51 19.73
N VAL A 12 -15.74 -33.68 19.83
CA VAL A 12 -17.10 -33.84 20.38
C VAL A 12 -17.14 -33.53 21.88
N PHE A 13 -16.01 -33.72 22.56
CA PHE A 13 -15.88 -33.45 23.99
C PHE A 13 -14.55 -32.75 24.29
N LEU A 14 -14.56 -31.91 25.33
CA LEU A 14 -13.37 -31.32 25.90
C LEU A 14 -13.51 -31.30 27.44
N PRO A 15 -12.63 -32.01 28.18
CA PRO A 15 -12.69 -31.99 29.63
C PRO A 15 -12.39 -30.59 30.19
N VAL A 16 -13.24 -30.10 31.09
CA VAL A 16 -13.02 -28.81 31.77
C VAL A 16 -11.71 -28.80 32.55
N SER A 17 -11.33 -29.94 33.15
CA SER A 17 -10.06 -30.10 33.86
C SER A 17 -8.84 -29.86 32.98
N ALA A 18 -8.91 -30.23 31.70
CA ALA A 18 -7.85 -29.96 30.74
C ALA A 18 -7.74 -28.46 30.47
N VAL A 19 -8.87 -27.79 30.21
CA VAL A 19 -8.90 -26.34 30.00
C VAL A 19 -8.32 -25.60 31.21
N LEU A 20 -8.71 -25.97 32.42
CA LEU A 20 -8.17 -25.41 33.66
C LEU A 20 -6.67 -25.66 33.82
N ALA A 21 -6.16 -26.82 33.41
CA ALA A 21 -4.73 -27.11 33.42
C ALA A 21 -3.95 -26.21 32.44
N ALA A 22 -4.47 -25.98 31.23
CA ALA A 22 -3.84 -25.03 30.29
C ALA A 22 -3.84 -23.60 30.81
N ILE A 23 -4.91 -23.16 31.48
CA ILE A 23 -4.98 -21.83 32.08
C ILE A 23 -3.90 -21.68 33.17
N LYS A 24 -3.75 -22.68 34.04
CA LYS A 24 -2.71 -22.70 35.09
C LYS A 24 -1.30 -22.64 34.50
N GLU A 25 -1.02 -23.40 33.45
CA GLU A 25 0.28 -23.37 32.77
C GLU A 25 0.56 -22.04 32.05
N LEU A 26 -0.47 -21.27 31.68
CA LEU A 26 -0.31 -19.94 31.09
C LEU A 26 0.19 -18.87 32.08
N GLY A 27 0.25 -19.18 33.38
CA GLY A 27 0.80 -18.31 34.42
C GLY A 27 -0.10 -17.13 34.78
N ASP A 28 -1.38 -17.19 34.40
CA ASP A 28 -2.31 -16.13 34.74
C ASP A 28 -2.65 -16.24 36.22
N LYS A 29 -2.25 -15.24 37.01
CA LYS A 29 -2.53 -15.14 38.46
C LYS A 29 -4.00 -14.79 38.73
N ARG A 30 -4.91 -15.23 37.86
CA ARG A 30 -6.34 -15.17 38.15
C ARG A 30 -6.63 -16.39 38.99
N ASP A 31 -7.08 -16.12 40.21
CA ASP A 31 -7.42 -17.08 41.23
C ASP A 31 -8.32 -18.20 40.70
N GLU A 32 -8.50 -19.25 41.51
CA GLU A 32 -9.16 -20.53 41.25
C GLU A 32 -10.61 -20.49 40.72
N GLU A 33 -11.11 -19.33 40.29
CA GLU A 33 -12.45 -18.99 39.83
C GLU A 33 -12.46 -18.53 38.36
N SER A 34 -11.68 -19.19 37.50
CA SER A 34 -11.87 -19.05 36.06
C SER A 34 -13.02 -19.95 35.63
N ASP A 35 -14.14 -19.39 35.16
CA ASP A 35 -15.25 -20.12 34.54
C ASP A 35 -15.08 -20.10 32.99
N PRO A 36 -14.39 -21.08 32.39
CA PRO A 36 -14.16 -21.10 30.96
C PRO A 36 -15.45 -21.44 30.21
N SER A 37 -15.81 -20.59 29.25
CA SER A 37 -16.85 -20.94 28.28
C SER A 37 -16.29 -21.94 27.27
N ILE A 38 -16.98 -23.07 27.03
CA ILE A 38 -16.52 -24.11 26.11
C ILE A 38 -17.46 -24.22 24.91
N ILE A 39 -16.90 -24.21 23.70
CA ILE A 39 -17.62 -24.44 22.45
C ILE A 39 -16.98 -25.61 21.70
N THR A 40 -17.77 -26.65 21.49
CA THR A 40 -17.38 -27.83 20.69
C THR A 40 -17.79 -27.65 19.22
N GLN A 41 -17.12 -28.38 18.34
CA GLN A 41 -17.32 -28.30 16.88
C GLN A 41 -17.20 -26.87 16.32
N ALA A 42 -16.25 -26.09 16.84
CA ALA A 42 -16.09 -24.67 16.53
C ALA A 42 -15.85 -24.40 15.03
N SER A 43 -15.17 -25.29 14.31
CA SER A 43 -14.98 -25.19 12.85
C SER A 43 -16.27 -25.25 12.02
N LEU A 44 -17.35 -25.82 12.57
CA LEU A 44 -18.65 -25.91 11.86
C LEU A 44 -19.50 -24.65 12.05
N LEU A 45 -19.13 -23.78 12.99
CA LEU A 45 -19.87 -22.57 13.28
C LEU A 45 -19.52 -21.46 12.29
N LYS A 46 -20.56 -20.83 11.74
CA LYS A 46 -20.41 -19.62 10.93
C LYS A 46 -20.08 -18.41 11.78
N GLU A 47 -20.51 -18.35 13.03
CA GLU A 47 -20.17 -17.24 13.92
C GLU A 47 -20.05 -17.76 15.35
N LEU A 48 -19.08 -17.25 16.11
CA LEU A 48 -19.00 -17.52 17.54
C LEU A 48 -20.06 -16.70 18.29
N PRO A 49 -20.92 -17.32 19.13
CA PRO A 49 -21.99 -16.66 19.88
C PRO A 49 -21.44 -15.90 21.10
N ILE A 50 -20.43 -15.06 20.87
CA ILE A 50 -19.69 -14.33 21.89
C ILE A 50 -19.46 -12.91 21.38
N GLU A 51 -19.64 -11.95 22.29
CA GLU A 51 -19.41 -10.54 22.00
C GLU A 51 -17.97 -10.25 21.58
N SER A 52 -17.81 -9.25 20.71
CA SER A 52 -16.50 -8.82 20.23
C SER A 52 -15.67 -8.26 21.39
N SER A 53 -14.36 -8.56 21.43
CA SER A 53 -13.42 -8.06 22.44
C SER A 53 -13.89 -8.30 23.88
N SER A 54 -14.44 -9.48 24.14
CA SER A 54 -14.96 -9.87 25.47
C SER A 54 -14.02 -10.81 26.22
N LYS A 55 -13.21 -11.59 25.50
CA LYS A 55 -12.34 -12.63 26.09
C LYS A 55 -10.88 -12.20 26.08
N ASP A 56 -10.17 -12.58 27.14
CA ASP A 56 -8.75 -12.28 27.29
C ASP A 56 -7.88 -13.44 26.78
N ILE A 57 -8.37 -14.67 26.94
CA ILE A 57 -7.68 -15.88 26.51
C ILE A 57 -8.64 -16.72 25.66
N VAL A 58 -8.19 -17.12 24.48
CA VAL A 58 -8.86 -18.15 23.67
C VAL A 58 -7.92 -19.34 23.53
N ILE A 59 -8.40 -20.53 23.86
CA ILE A 59 -7.71 -21.81 23.70
C ILE A 59 -8.43 -22.57 22.59
N TYR A 60 -7.74 -22.96 21.53
CA TYR A 60 -8.31 -23.77 20.46
C TYR A 60 -7.58 -25.11 20.35
N ILE A 61 -8.34 -26.20 20.38
CA ILE A 61 -7.81 -27.57 20.36
C ILE A 61 -8.38 -28.31 19.17
N SER A 62 -7.51 -28.74 18.26
CA SER A 62 -7.90 -29.46 17.05
C SER A 62 -6.94 -30.59 16.68
N ARG A 63 -7.37 -31.45 15.75
CA ARG A 63 -6.54 -32.51 15.17
C ARG A 63 -5.76 -31.94 13.99
N MET A 64 -4.49 -32.32 13.86
CA MET A 64 -3.53 -31.79 12.87
C MET A 64 -3.83 -32.20 11.41
N GLN A 65 -5.06 -32.59 11.09
CA GLN A 65 -5.46 -32.87 9.71
C GLN A 65 -5.86 -31.59 8.97
N ASP A 66 -6.48 -30.63 9.67
CA ASP A 66 -6.95 -29.38 9.09
C ASP A 66 -6.41 -28.18 9.89
N LEU A 67 -5.78 -27.24 9.19
CA LEU A 67 -5.46 -25.93 9.76
C LEU A 67 -6.76 -25.15 10.03
N PRO A 68 -6.81 -24.32 11.08
CA PRO A 68 -7.99 -23.48 11.32
C PRO A 68 -8.31 -22.65 10.08
N SER A 69 -9.58 -22.55 9.72
CA SER A 69 -10.01 -21.72 8.60
C SER A 69 -9.73 -20.24 8.88
N ASP A 70 -9.53 -19.45 7.82
CA ASP A 70 -9.27 -18.01 7.96
C ASP A 70 -10.48 -17.30 8.59
N HIS A 71 -11.66 -17.83 8.31
CA HIS A 71 -12.91 -17.44 8.94
C HIS A 71 -12.86 -17.63 10.47
N LEU A 72 -12.53 -18.84 10.95
CA LEU A 72 -12.43 -19.13 12.39
C LEU A 72 -11.36 -18.25 13.06
N LEU A 73 -10.22 -18.02 12.40
CA LEU A 73 -9.19 -17.11 12.92
C LEU A 73 -9.70 -15.66 13.00
N GLY A 74 -10.49 -15.23 12.03
CA GLY A 74 -11.20 -13.95 12.04
C GLY A 74 -12.15 -13.83 13.24
N GLU A 75 -12.97 -14.86 13.48
CA GLU A 75 -13.88 -14.92 14.64
C GLU A 75 -13.12 -14.88 15.98
N ILE A 76 -12.04 -15.66 16.10
CA ILE A 76 -11.19 -15.67 17.28
C ILE A 76 -10.58 -14.29 17.50
N SER A 77 -10.09 -13.65 16.42
CA SER A 77 -9.56 -12.29 16.49
C SER A 77 -10.64 -11.29 16.91
N ARG A 78 -11.91 -11.46 16.49
CA ARG A 78 -13.03 -10.61 16.88
C ARG A 78 -13.33 -10.73 18.37
N VAL A 79 -13.39 -11.95 18.89
CA VAL A 79 -13.76 -12.24 20.28
C VAL A 79 -12.66 -11.84 21.28
N LEU A 80 -11.39 -11.93 20.88
CA LEU A 80 -10.25 -11.51 21.71
C LEU A 80 -10.17 -9.99 21.89
N ARG A 81 -9.87 -9.55 23.12
CA ARG A 81 -9.47 -8.17 23.41
C ARG A 81 -8.11 -7.83 22.82
N SER A 82 -7.83 -6.55 22.59
CA SER A 82 -6.50 -6.06 22.22
C SER A 82 -5.49 -6.49 23.31
N GLY A 83 -4.37 -7.08 22.92
CA GLY A 83 -3.41 -7.69 23.85
C GLY A 83 -3.82 -9.06 24.42
N GLY A 84 -4.96 -9.61 23.99
CA GLY A 84 -5.42 -10.94 24.39
C GLY A 84 -4.51 -12.06 23.88
N THR A 85 -4.50 -13.19 24.59
CA THR A 85 -3.67 -14.36 24.25
C THR A 85 -4.49 -15.39 23.49
N PHE A 86 -3.95 -15.87 22.36
CA PHE A 86 -4.45 -17.01 21.64
C PHE A 86 -3.51 -18.21 21.83
N LEU A 87 -4.07 -19.34 22.25
CA LEU A 87 -3.37 -20.60 22.40
C LEU A 87 -4.00 -21.62 21.46
N ILE A 88 -3.19 -22.24 20.61
CA ILE A 88 -3.64 -23.31 19.72
C ILE A 88 -2.84 -24.58 20.00
N GLN A 89 -3.54 -25.65 20.35
CA GLN A 89 -2.95 -26.98 20.48
C GLN A 89 -3.47 -27.86 19.36
N MET A 90 -2.54 -28.45 18.60
CA MET A 90 -2.87 -29.41 17.55
C MET A 90 -2.21 -30.77 17.78
N SER A 91 -2.97 -31.83 17.53
CA SER A 91 -2.55 -33.21 17.79
C SER A 91 -2.37 -34.00 16.48
N LEU A 92 -1.22 -34.62 16.27
CA LEU A 92 -0.81 -35.29 15.02
C LEU A 92 -0.85 -36.81 15.11
N SER A 93 -1.54 -37.45 14.16
CA SER A 93 -1.44 -38.90 13.95
C SER A 93 -0.07 -39.29 13.40
N THR A 94 0.48 -40.39 13.92
CA THR A 94 1.80 -40.96 13.61
C THR A 94 2.08 -40.98 12.10
N GLY A 95 2.94 -40.08 11.60
CA GLY A 95 3.37 -40.05 10.20
C GLY A 95 3.77 -38.67 9.64
N GLY A 96 3.29 -37.57 10.23
CA GLY A 96 3.60 -36.21 9.74
C GLY A 96 4.87 -35.59 10.35
N ASN A 97 5.48 -34.65 9.62
CA ASN A 97 6.56 -33.80 10.14
C ASN A 97 5.96 -32.65 10.99
N LEU A 98 6.14 -32.75 12.31
CA LEU A 98 5.59 -31.78 13.27
C LEU A 98 6.18 -30.38 13.10
N ASP A 99 7.47 -30.26 12.81
CA ASP A 99 8.17 -28.97 12.73
C ASP A 99 7.74 -28.17 11.50
N GLU A 100 7.57 -28.84 10.36
CA GLU A 100 7.08 -28.23 9.13
C GLU A 100 5.64 -27.72 9.29
N PHE A 101 4.79 -28.52 9.93
CA PHE A 101 3.41 -28.13 10.20
C PHE A 101 3.33 -26.96 11.17
N VAL A 102 4.09 -26.99 12.28
CA VAL A 102 4.18 -25.89 13.23
C VAL A 102 4.66 -24.60 12.54
N SER A 103 5.63 -24.71 11.63
CA SER A 103 6.11 -23.57 10.84
C SER A 103 5.01 -22.99 9.94
N THR A 104 4.24 -23.87 9.28
CA THR A 104 3.08 -23.49 8.47
C THR A 104 2.00 -22.81 9.30
N LEU A 105 1.71 -23.33 10.49
CA LEU A 105 0.78 -22.74 11.42
C LEU A 105 1.25 -21.37 11.89
N LYS A 106 2.50 -21.23 12.33
CA LYS A 106 3.08 -19.94 12.76
C LYS A 106 2.89 -18.89 11.67
N ARG A 107 3.22 -19.22 10.41
CA ARG A 107 2.99 -18.33 9.27
C ARG A 107 1.52 -17.96 9.12
N LYS A 108 0.60 -18.92 9.25
CA LYS A 108 -0.85 -18.68 9.15
C LYS A 108 -1.37 -17.76 10.26
N LEU A 109 -0.89 -17.92 11.50
CA LEU A 109 -1.23 -17.04 12.61
C LEU A 109 -0.75 -15.60 12.36
N MET A 110 0.48 -15.46 11.86
CA MET A 110 1.04 -14.15 11.53
C MET A 110 0.24 -13.46 10.41
N LEU A 111 -0.20 -14.21 9.38
CA LEU A 111 -1.03 -13.69 8.30
C LEU A 111 -2.45 -13.33 8.75
N SER A 112 -2.95 -13.92 9.84
CA SER A 112 -4.26 -13.65 10.43
C SER A 112 -4.22 -12.59 11.55
N SER A 113 -3.22 -11.72 11.52
CA SER A 113 -3.07 -10.58 12.45
C SER A 113 -2.72 -10.93 13.91
N PHE A 114 -2.16 -12.12 14.16
CA PHE A 114 -1.56 -12.45 15.46
C PHE A 114 -0.06 -12.15 15.47
N LEU A 115 0.46 -11.72 16.62
CA LEU A 115 1.87 -11.42 16.86
C LEU A 115 2.53 -12.52 17.69
N GLU A 116 3.86 -12.59 17.62
CA GLU A 116 4.71 -13.42 18.51
C GLU A 116 4.32 -14.92 18.54
N ALA A 117 4.01 -15.51 17.38
CA ALA A 117 3.67 -16.93 17.28
C ALA A 117 4.86 -17.83 17.68
N ARG A 118 4.84 -18.35 18.91
CA ARG A 118 5.90 -19.18 19.51
C ARG A 118 5.37 -20.54 19.94
N THR A 119 6.20 -21.55 19.83
CA THR A 119 5.92 -22.89 20.40
C THR A 119 6.06 -22.85 21.91
N VAL A 120 5.14 -23.51 22.61
CA VAL A 120 5.16 -23.68 24.06
C VAL A 120 5.04 -25.17 24.34
N ASP A 121 5.95 -25.69 25.17
CA ASP A 121 5.90 -27.08 25.61
C ASP A 121 4.82 -27.19 26.70
N MET A 122 3.65 -27.72 26.31
CA MET A 122 2.52 -27.96 27.20
C MET A 122 2.12 -29.43 27.13
N LYS A 123 1.56 -29.94 28.23
CA LYS A 123 0.99 -31.30 28.21
C LYS A 123 -0.20 -31.34 27.26
N PRO A 124 -0.40 -32.45 26.53
CA PRO A 124 -1.57 -32.60 25.67
C PRO A 124 -2.86 -32.48 26.49
N LEU A 125 -3.64 -31.45 26.19
CA LEU A 125 -4.98 -31.22 26.75
C LEU A 125 -5.95 -32.40 26.54
N ILE A 126 -5.78 -33.15 25.45
CA ILE A 126 -6.56 -34.37 25.18
C ILE A 126 -5.54 -35.50 25.07
N VAL A 127 -5.54 -36.39 26.06
CA VAL A 127 -4.68 -37.58 26.09
C VAL A 127 -5.30 -38.64 25.19
N ALA A 128 -4.88 -38.67 23.93
CA ALA A 128 -5.08 -39.81 23.05
C ALA A 128 -3.76 -40.57 22.96
N SER A 129 -3.79 -41.89 23.22
CA SER A 129 -2.63 -42.77 23.13
C SER A 129 -1.93 -42.62 21.77
N ASP A 130 -0.60 -42.50 21.78
CA ASP A 130 0.29 -42.42 20.60
C ASP A 130 0.22 -41.15 19.73
N VAL A 131 -0.34 -40.05 20.23
CA VAL A 131 -0.48 -38.79 19.47
C VAL A 131 0.53 -37.74 19.93
N LYS A 132 1.36 -37.23 19.00
CA LYS A 132 2.26 -36.08 19.28
C LYS A 132 1.46 -34.79 19.22
N CYS A 133 1.60 -33.91 20.20
CA CYS A 133 0.95 -32.59 20.22
C CYS A 133 1.97 -31.46 20.08
N ALA A 134 1.58 -30.39 19.40
CA ALA A 134 2.31 -29.13 19.39
C ALA A 134 1.38 -28.02 19.85
N THR A 135 1.87 -27.16 20.74
CA THR A 135 1.13 -25.99 21.22
C THR A 135 1.84 -24.73 20.77
N VAL A 136 1.09 -23.82 20.14
CA VAL A 136 1.58 -22.51 19.71
C VAL A 136 0.79 -21.42 20.42
N LYS A 137 1.50 -20.49 21.04
CA LYS A 137 0.97 -19.29 21.67
C LYS A 137 1.21 -18.11 20.73
N ALA A 138 0.19 -17.29 20.55
CA ALA A 138 0.26 -16.04 19.80
C ALA A 138 -0.57 -14.96 20.53
N ASN A 139 -0.31 -13.69 20.23
CA ASN A 139 -0.96 -12.57 20.91
C ASN A 139 -1.73 -11.72 19.91
N LYS A 140 -2.92 -11.25 20.27
CA LYS A 140 -3.61 -10.20 19.51
C LYS A 140 -2.87 -8.88 19.75
N PRO A 141 -2.60 -8.05 18.73
CA PRO A 141 -1.97 -6.75 18.90
C PRO A 141 -2.71 -5.89 19.93
N LEU A 142 -1.95 -4.97 20.54
CA LEU A 142 -2.46 -4.00 21.53
C LEU A 142 -3.34 -2.92 20.90
N TRP A 143 -3.38 -2.82 19.57
CA TRP A 143 -4.17 -1.85 18.83
C TRP A 143 -5.25 -2.52 17.99
N ASN A 144 -6.36 -1.81 17.76
CA ASN A 144 -7.41 -2.23 16.84
C ASN A 144 -7.21 -1.58 15.47
N VAL A 145 -7.71 -2.23 14.42
CA VAL A 145 -7.71 -1.66 13.06
C VAL A 145 -8.44 -0.32 13.07
N GLY A 146 -7.80 0.74 12.56
CA GLY A 146 -8.32 2.11 12.62
C GLY A 146 -7.88 2.92 13.84
N SER A 147 -7.13 2.34 14.78
CA SER A 147 -6.50 3.10 15.87
C SER A 147 -5.38 3.97 15.29
N SER A 148 -5.47 5.28 15.48
CA SER A 148 -4.38 6.21 15.20
C SER A 148 -3.71 6.60 16.51
N PHE A 149 -2.39 6.51 16.54
CA PHE A 149 -1.59 7.10 17.62
C PHE A 149 -0.66 8.13 17.01
N SER A 150 -0.57 9.30 17.62
CA SER A 150 0.45 10.28 17.25
C SER A 150 1.81 9.72 17.64
N ILE A 151 2.63 9.38 16.63
CA ILE A 151 4.02 9.02 16.86
C ILE A 151 4.69 10.25 17.47
N LYS A 152 4.96 10.19 18.78
CA LYS A 152 5.80 11.17 19.45
C LYS A 152 7.20 10.96 18.90
N LYS A 153 7.56 11.72 17.86
CA LYS A 153 8.95 11.79 17.40
C LYS A 153 9.74 12.23 18.63
N PRO A 154 10.65 11.40 19.19
CA PRO A 154 11.60 11.94 20.15
C PRO A 154 12.25 13.13 19.46
N ALA A 155 12.27 14.29 20.12
CA ALA A 155 12.88 15.48 19.57
C ALA A 155 14.29 15.09 19.14
N LYS A 156 14.50 14.98 17.82
CA LYS A 156 15.80 14.62 17.26
C LYS A 156 16.72 15.78 17.60
N SER A 157 17.56 15.63 18.62
CA SER A 157 18.93 16.06 18.45
C SER A 157 19.40 15.30 17.21
N LEU A 158 19.57 16.01 16.10
CA LEU A 158 20.30 15.46 14.96
C LEU A 158 21.59 14.85 15.54
N PRO A 159 21.99 13.63 15.14
CA PRO A 159 23.33 13.16 15.48
C PRO A 159 24.27 14.26 15.02
N LYS A 160 24.95 14.90 15.97
CA LYS A 160 25.95 15.91 15.66
C LYS A 160 27.12 15.11 15.13
N VAL A 161 27.07 14.81 13.83
CA VAL A 161 28.24 14.31 13.10
C VAL A 161 29.25 15.45 13.25
N GLN A 162 30.21 15.27 14.16
CA GLN A 162 31.38 16.13 14.23
C GLN A 162 32.21 15.73 13.02
N ILE A 163 31.89 16.35 11.89
CA ILE A 163 32.79 16.36 10.74
C ILE A 163 33.87 17.34 11.18
N ASP A 164 35.02 16.80 11.52
CA ASP A 164 36.22 17.58 11.75
C ASP A 164 36.58 18.24 10.40
N ASP A 165 36.55 19.57 10.34
CA ASP A 165 36.85 20.35 9.13
C ASP A 165 38.33 20.19 8.68
N ASP A 166 39.15 19.45 9.44
CA ASP A 166 40.56 19.14 9.19
C ASP A 166 40.81 17.76 8.53
N LEU A 167 39.76 17.03 8.13
CA LEU A 167 39.95 15.90 7.20
C LEU A 167 39.92 16.43 5.77
N ASP A 168 41.12 16.64 5.20
CA ASP A 168 41.37 17.01 3.80
C ASP A 168 40.29 16.47 2.85
N LEU A 169 39.30 17.32 2.54
CA LEU A 169 38.24 17.02 1.58
C LEU A 169 38.90 16.72 0.24
N ILE A 170 38.79 15.47 -0.21
CA ILE A 170 39.29 15.05 -1.52
C ILE A 170 38.54 15.87 -2.57
N ASP A 171 39.28 16.63 -3.37
CA ASP A 171 38.75 17.42 -4.47
C ASP A 171 38.06 16.52 -5.50
N GLU A 172 36.77 16.75 -5.72
CA GLU A 172 35.92 15.94 -6.60
C GLU A 172 36.37 16.00 -8.06
N ASP A 173 36.97 17.11 -8.48
CA ASP A 173 37.52 17.29 -9.82
C ASP A 173 38.82 16.49 -10.04
N SER A 174 39.58 16.20 -8.98
CA SER A 174 40.76 15.33 -9.07
C SER A 174 40.41 13.85 -9.26
N LEU A 175 39.14 13.46 -9.01
CA LEU A 175 38.66 12.09 -9.17
C LEU A 175 38.11 11.80 -10.58
N LEU A 176 37.90 12.82 -11.39
CA LEU A 176 37.44 12.68 -12.78
C LEU A 176 38.63 12.56 -13.72
N THR A 177 38.61 11.58 -14.63
CA THR A 177 39.63 11.53 -15.69
C THR A 177 39.24 12.43 -16.86
N GLU A 178 40.20 12.75 -17.71
CA GLU A 178 39.98 13.56 -18.92
C GLU A 178 38.97 12.93 -19.89
N GLU A 179 38.69 11.63 -19.78
CA GLU A 179 37.61 10.97 -20.51
C GLU A 179 36.20 11.31 -19.96
N ASP A 180 36.05 11.49 -18.64
CA ASP A 180 34.77 11.78 -17.98
C ASP A 180 34.28 13.21 -18.23
N LEU A 181 35.23 14.15 -18.38
CA LEU A 181 34.94 15.55 -18.72
C LEU A 181 34.47 15.71 -20.17
N LYS A 182 34.65 14.69 -21.01
CA LYS A 182 34.29 14.75 -22.43
C LYS A 182 32.79 14.53 -22.59
N LYS A 183 32.05 15.62 -22.82
CA LYS A 183 30.61 15.58 -23.10
C LYS A 183 30.32 14.52 -24.18
N PRO A 184 29.45 13.53 -23.91
CA PRO A 184 29.14 12.50 -24.90
C PRO A 184 28.58 13.16 -26.16
N GLN A 185 29.08 12.73 -27.32
CA GLN A 185 28.55 13.19 -28.61
C GLN A 185 27.14 12.65 -28.75
N ILE A 186 26.16 13.54 -28.59
CA ILE A 186 24.76 13.23 -28.85
C ILE A 186 24.65 12.95 -30.35
N PRO A 187 24.27 11.74 -30.78
CA PRO A 187 24.05 11.48 -32.19
C PRO A 187 22.95 12.42 -32.70
N ILE A 188 23.19 13.03 -33.87
CA ILE A 188 22.29 13.98 -34.55
C ILE A 188 20.95 13.31 -34.95
N ALA A 189 20.84 11.98 -34.81
CA ALA A 189 19.62 11.23 -35.06
C ALA A 189 18.61 11.43 -33.91
N SER A 190 17.96 12.58 -33.93
CA SER A 190 16.74 12.88 -33.18
C SER A 190 15.57 12.08 -33.77
N ASP A 191 15.46 10.80 -33.40
CA ASP A 191 14.25 9.98 -33.60
C ASP A 191 13.27 10.09 -32.42
N CYS A 192 13.46 11.10 -31.57
CA CYS A 192 12.48 11.55 -30.59
C CYS A 192 11.97 12.92 -31.05
N GLU A 193 10.79 12.92 -31.64
CA GLU A 193 10.01 14.10 -32.04
C GLU A 193 9.47 14.86 -30.80
N ILE A 194 10.34 15.16 -29.84
CA ILE A 194 10.06 16.05 -28.72
C ILE A 194 10.70 17.37 -29.09
N GLY A 195 9.96 18.17 -29.86
CA GLY A 195 10.26 19.57 -30.05
C GLY A 195 10.53 20.24 -28.69
N SER A 196 11.40 21.25 -28.69
CA SER A 196 11.83 22.05 -27.54
C SER A 196 10.70 22.81 -26.80
N THR A 197 9.44 22.42 -26.99
CA THR A 197 8.23 23.10 -26.52
C THR A 197 7.49 22.23 -25.51
N ARG A 198 8.17 21.84 -24.43
CA ARG A 198 7.48 21.25 -23.27
C ARG A 198 6.80 22.37 -22.49
N LYS A 199 5.51 22.56 -22.74
CA LYS A 199 4.63 23.51 -22.04
C LYS A 199 4.84 23.50 -20.53
N ALA A 200 4.82 24.68 -19.93
CA ALA A 200 4.78 24.84 -18.47
C ALA A 200 3.57 24.09 -17.86
N CYS A 201 3.78 23.45 -16.70
CA CYS A 201 2.71 22.79 -15.96
C CYS A 201 1.59 23.77 -15.59
N LYS A 202 0.34 23.29 -15.46
CA LYS A 202 -0.87 24.09 -15.18
C LYS A 202 -0.82 25.00 -13.94
N ASN A 203 0.15 24.82 -13.03
CA ASN A 203 0.44 25.71 -11.90
C ASN A 203 1.97 25.81 -11.66
N CYS A 204 2.77 26.08 -12.71
CA CYS A 204 4.22 26.28 -12.55
C CYS A 204 4.51 27.58 -11.78
N THR A 205 5.02 27.44 -10.57
CA THR A 205 5.59 28.53 -9.76
C THR A 205 7.05 28.84 -10.13
N CYS A 206 7.57 28.16 -11.16
CA CYS A 206 8.96 28.11 -11.55
C CYS A 206 9.40 29.13 -12.61
N ARG A 207 8.63 30.21 -12.83
CA ARG A 207 8.89 31.29 -13.82
C ARG A 207 9.04 30.88 -15.30
N ARG A 208 9.12 29.59 -15.63
CA ARG A 208 9.09 29.08 -17.03
C ARG A 208 7.82 29.45 -17.80
N ALA A 209 6.74 29.80 -17.11
CA ALA A 209 5.52 30.29 -17.75
C ALA A 209 5.71 31.69 -18.36
N GLU A 210 6.53 32.55 -17.73
CA GLU A 210 6.78 33.93 -18.20
C GLU A 210 7.60 33.91 -19.50
N GLU A 211 8.61 33.04 -19.58
CA GLU A 211 9.46 32.87 -20.78
C GLU A 211 8.68 32.30 -22.00
N GLU A 212 7.72 31.39 -21.79
CA GLU A 212 6.87 30.86 -22.87
C GLU A 212 5.83 31.87 -23.38
N GLU A 213 5.43 32.85 -22.57
CA GLU A 213 4.49 33.89 -22.95
C GLU A 213 5.20 34.99 -23.76
N GLU A 214 6.41 35.39 -23.34
CA GLU A 214 7.27 36.30 -24.11
C GLU A 214 7.66 35.71 -25.48
N GLU A 215 7.97 34.41 -25.58
CA GLU A 215 8.26 33.77 -26.87
C GLU A 215 7.06 33.67 -27.82
N LYS A 216 5.83 33.59 -27.28
CA LYS A 216 4.61 33.58 -28.11
C LYS A 216 4.29 34.97 -28.65
N VAL A 217 4.49 36.02 -27.86
CA VAL A 217 4.21 37.40 -28.29
C VAL A 217 5.18 37.82 -29.41
N VAL A 218 6.43 37.34 -29.39
CA VAL A 218 7.44 37.67 -30.43
C VAL A 218 7.21 36.91 -31.76
N LYS A 219 6.51 35.76 -31.76
CA LYS A 219 6.26 34.95 -32.97
C LYS A 219 4.89 35.19 -33.64
N LEU A 220 4.07 36.12 -33.12
CA LEU A 220 2.74 36.47 -33.66
C LEU A 220 2.73 37.71 -34.57
N GLY A 221 3.89 38.15 -35.05
CA GLY A 221 3.97 39.10 -36.17
C GLY A 221 3.57 38.43 -37.48
N LEU A 222 2.27 38.36 -37.79
CA LEU A 222 1.75 37.93 -39.08
C LEU A 222 2.30 38.84 -40.20
N THR A 223 3.04 38.26 -41.15
CA THR A 223 3.51 38.98 -42.34
C THR A 223 2.35 39.20 -43.31
N ALA A 224 2.32 40.34 -44.01
CA ALA A 224 1.22 40.76 -44.89
C ALA A 224 0.89 39.78 -46.04
N ASP A 225 1.79 38.84 -46.33
CA ASP A 225 1.59 37.79 -47.34
C ASP A 225 0.69 36.64 -46.84
N GLN A 226 0.64 36.37 -45.52
CA GLN A 226 -0.26 35.39 -44.92
C GLN A 226 -1.73 35.85 -44.87
N LEU A 227 -1.98 37.16 -45.03
CA LEU A 227 -3.31 37.78 -45.17
C LEU A 227 -3.87 37.64 -46.58
N ASN A 228 -3.03 37.50 -47.61
CA ASN A 228 -3.47 37.48 -49.01
C ASN A 228 -3.65 36.06 -49.56
N ASN A 229 -2.98 35.06 -48.98
CA ASN A 229 -3.14 33.65 -49.38
C ASN A 229 -2.87 32.72 -48.18
N PRO A 230 -3.91 32.31 -47.43
CA PRO A 230 -3.73 31.43 -46.29
C PRO A 230 -3.42 29.99 -46.71
N GLN A 231 -2.13 29.68 -46.82
CA GLN A 231 -1.67 28.30 -46.97
C GLN A 231 -1.52 27.66 -45.60
N SER A 232 -2.31 26.63 -45.31
CA SER A 232 -2.04 25.71 -44.21
C SER A 232 -1.23 24.51 -44.70
N ALA A 233 -0.43 23.92 -43.82
CA ALA A 233 0.34 22.72 -44.11
C ALA A 233 -0.54 21.51 -44.55
N CYS A 234 -1.83 21.51 -44.20
CA CYS A 234 -2.79 20.46 -44.57
C CYS A 234 -3.66 20.79 -45.80
N GLY A 235 -3.50 21.96 -46.44
CA GLY A 235 -4.19 22.33 -47.68
C GLY A 235 -5.72 22.44 -47.60
N SER A 236 -6.31 22.46 -46.40
CA SER A 236 -7.77 22.37 -46.20
C SER A 236 -8.46 23.70 -45.85
N CYS A 237 -7.75 24.83 -45.86
CA CYS A 237 -8.30 26.15 -45.49
C CYS A 237 -9.55 26.57 -46.30
N GLY A 238 -9.62 26.20 -47.59
CA GLY A 238 -10.72 26.57 -48.49
C GLY A 238 -12.03 25.82 -48.27
N LEU A 239 -12.02 24.73 -47.48
CA LEU A 239 -13.18 23.85 -47.28
C LEU A 239 -14.21 24.38 -46.25
N GLY A 240 -13.95 25.55 -45.67
CA GLY A 240 -14.82 26.21 -44.70
C GLY A 240 -14.47 25.91 -43.24
N ASP A 241 -15.23 26.52 -42.32
CA ASP A 241 -14.88 26.60 -40.90
C ASP A 241 -14.84 25.28 -40.15
N ALA A 242 -15.58 24.27 -40.62
CA ALA A 242 -15.54 22.93 -40.02
C ALA A 242 -14.13 22.31 -40.05
N PHE A 243 -13.29 22.75 -40.99
CA PHE A 243 -11.92 22.27 -41.19
C PHE A 243 -10.85 23.28 -40.78
N ARG A 244 -11.24 24.42 -40.21
CA ARG A 244 -10.31 25.47 -39.76
C ARG A 244 -10.08 25.33 -38.26
N CYS A 245 -8.80 25.25 -37.87
CA CYS A 245 -8.41 25.19 -36.46
C CYS A 245 -8.96 26.39 -35.66
N GLY A 246 -9.11 26.24 -34.34
CA GLY A 246 -9.69 27.26 -33.47
C GLY A 246 -8.99 28.62 -33.50
N THR A 247 -7.69 28.64 -33.85
CA THR A 247 -6.84 29.82 -33.96
C THR A 247 -6.70 30.35 -35.40
N CYS A 248 -7.51 29.89 -36.35
CA CYS A 248 -7.42 30.31 -37.74
C CYS A 248 -8.03 31.70 -37.95
N PRO A 249 -7.31 32.68 -38.53
CA PRO A 249 -7.82 34.04 -38.75
C PRO A 249 -9.06 34.12 -39.64
N TYR A 250 -9.29 33.11 -40.47
CA TYR A 250 -10.40 33.07 -41.43
C TYR A 250 -11.62 32.32 -40.89
N LYS A 251 -11.63 31.97 -39.59
CA LYS A 251 -12.73 31.24 -38.98
C LYS A 251 -13.98 32.13 -38.87
N GLY A 252 -15.09 31.69 -39.43
CA GLY A 252 -16.35 32.43 -39.52
C GLY A 252 -16.67 32.89 -40.96
N LEU A 253 -15.73 32.74 -41.89
CA LEU A 253 -15.90 33.15 -43.29
C LEU A 253 -16.36 31.98 -44.17
N PRO A 254 -17.10 32.25 -45.26
CA PRO A 254 -17.53 31.20 -46.16
C PRO A 254 -16.35 30.42 -46.78
N PRO A 255 -16.61 29.20 -47.29
CA PRO A 255 -15.62 28.45 -48.06
C PRO A 255 -15.15 29.27 -49.28
N PHE A 256 -13.86 29.23 -49.59
CA PHE A 256 -13.25 29.94 -50.72
C PHE A 256 -12.35 29.00 -51.52
N LYS A 257 -12.17 29.28 -52.81
CA LYS A 257 -11.23 28.49 -53.63
C LYS A 257 -9.80 28.96 -53.39
N MET A 258 -8.88 28.02 -53.28
CA MET A 258 -7.46 28.32 -53.12
C MET A 258 -6.97 29.17 -54.30
N GLY A 259 -6.48 30.39 -54.03
CA GLY A 259 -6.06 31.37 -55.03
C GLY A 259 -7.02 32.55 -55.25
N GLU A 260 -8.21 32.53 -54.65
CA GLU A 260 -9.12 33.67 -54.61
C GLU A 260 -8.78 34.58 -53.42
N LYS A 261 -8.64 35.89 -53.65
CA LYS A 261 -8.28 36.85 -52.58
C LYS A 261 -9.45 37.00 -51.62
N VAL A 262 -9.30 36.48 -50.41
CA VAL A 262 -10.25 36.72 -49.32
C VAL A 262 -9.92 38.09 -48.72
N LEU A 263 -10.74 39.09 -48.99
CA LEU A 263 -10.59 40.41 -48.36
C LEU A 263 -11.08 40.32 -46.92
N LEU A 264 -10.15 40.34 -45.97
CA LEU A 264 -10.46 40.54 -44.56
C LEU A 264 -10.63 42.05 -44.32
N ALA A 265 -11.71 42.44 -43.63
CA ALA A 265 -11.89 43.82 -43.18
C ALA A 265 -10.95 44.12 -42.01
N ASP A 266 -10.49 45.37 -41.89
CA ASP A 266 -9.50 45.80 -40.88
C ASP A 266 -9.96 45.60 -39.42
N ASP A 267 -11.25 45.35 -39.19
CA ASP A 267 -11.83 45.11 -37.86
C ASP A 267 -11.43 43.75 -37.24
N PHE A 268 -10.84 42.82 -38.00
CA PHE A 268 -10.38 41.51 -37.48
C PHE A 268 -9.08 41.57 -36.67
N LEU A 269 -8.38 42.71 -36.65
CA LEU A 269 -7.12 42.90 -35.91
C LEU A 269 -7.31 43.55 -34.53
N ALA A 270 -8.51 44.01 -34.20
CA ALA A 270 -8.81 44.49 -32.86
C ALA A 270 -9.18 43.29 -31.97
N ALA A 271 -8.36 43.02 -30.94
CA ALA A 271 -8.76 42.09 -29.89
C ALA A 271 -9.96 42.68 -29.14
N ASP A 272 -11.08 41.95 -29.10
CA ASP A 272 -12.20 42.28 -28.21
C ASP A 272 -11.70 42.29 -26.76
N ILE A 273 -11.76 43.46 -26.12
CA ILE A 273 -11.45 43.65 -24.69
C ILE A 273 -12.63 43.19 -23.85
#